data_AF-N4VBK4-F1
#
_entry.id   AF-N4VBK4-F1
#
_cell.length_a   1.000
_cell.length_b   1.000
_cell.length_c   1.000
_cell.angle_alpha   90.00
_cell.angle_beta   90.00
_cell.angle_gamma   90.00
#
_symmetry.space_group_name_H-M   'P 1'
#
loop_
_entity.id
_entity.type
_entity.pdbx_description
1 polymer ?
#
loop_
_entity_poly.entity_id
_entity_poly.type
_entity_poly.pdbx_seq_one_letter_code
_entity_poly.pdbx_strand_id
1 'polypeptide(L)'
;MRFSMITVLALAAVVQETAASSCRIVYTEHDCCWGGKNGLDACRRQRGGANVCNAPSMEHNFCQNVERNGTDIRVSETCDADCCSTVTGHGISCPS
;
A
#
# COMPACT_ATOMS: atom_id res chain seq x y z
N MET A 1 -29.16 -0.51 -47.19
CA MET A 1 -29.56 -0.22 -45.80
C MET A 1 -28.30 -0.29 -44.95
N ARG A 2 -27.81 0.85 -44.45
CA ARG A 2 -26.62 0.90 -43.57
C ARG A 2 -27.12 0.81 -42.13
N PHE A 3 -26.96 -0.36 -41.49
CA PHE A 3 -27.28 -0.51 -40.08
C PHE A 3 -26.06 -0.13 -39.26
N SER A 4 -26.15 1.06 -38.67
CA SER A 4 -25.31 1.48 -37.55
C SER A 4 -25.75 0.68 -36.33
N MET A 5 -24.81 0.03 -35.63
CA MET A 5 -25.04 -0.42 -34.25
C MET A 5 -23.79 -0.18 -33.40
N ILE A 6 -24.08 0.30 -32.20
CA ILE A 6 -23.21 0.97 -31.24
C ILE A 6 -22.83 -0.03 -30.13
N THR A 7 -21.62 0.15 -29.57
CA THR A 7 -21.13 -0.30 -28.23
C THR A 7 -20.95 -1.81 -28.02
N VAL A 8 -19.98 -2.28 -27.22
CA VAL A 8 -19.69 -1.94 -25.82
C VAL A 8 -18.20 -2.10 -25.52
N LEU A 9 -17.57 -1.07 -24.93
CA LEU A 9 -16.28 -1.24 -24.24
C LEU A 9 -16.55 -1.99 -22.94
N ALA A 10 -16.12 -3.25 -22.86
CA ALA A 10 -16.09 -3.99 -21.62
C ALA A 10 -14.92 -3.46 -20.77
N LEU A 11 -15.22 -2.69 -19.71
CA LEU A 11 -14.28 -2.48 -18.61
C LEU A 11 -14.12 -3.81 -17.89
N ALA A 12 -13.02 -4.51 -18.16
CA ALA A 12 -12.59 -5.61 -17.30
C ALA A 12 -12.09 -5.00 -15.98
N ALA A 13 -12.98 -4.90 -14.99
CA ALA A 13 -12.57 -4.75 -13.61
C ALA A 13 -11.89 -6.07 -13.21
N VAL A 14 -10.56 -6.09 -13.23
CA VAL A 14 -9.80 -7.22 -12.69
C VAL A 14 -10.08 -7.29 -11.20
N VAL A 15 -10.59 -8.46 -10.82
CA VAL A 15 -10.80 -8.98 -9.48
C VAL A 15 -9.76 -8.46 -8.48
N GLN A 16 -10.23 -7.72 -7.47
CA GLN A 16 -9.49 -7.56 -6.22
C GLN A 16 -9.50 -8.91 -5.52
N GLU A 17 -8.42 -9.67 -5.65
CA GLU A 17 -8.15 -10.77 -4.74
C GLU A 17 -8.08 -10.20 -3.33
N THR A 18 -9.11 -10.48 -2.54
CA THR A 18 -9.16 -10.27 -1.10
C THR A 18 -8.27 -11.32 -0.44
N ALA A 19 -6.96 -11.23 -0.65
CA ALA A 19 -5.99 -11.87 0.22
C ALA A 19 -5.79 -10.96 1.42
N ALA A 20 -6.55 -11.26 2.48
CA ALA A 20 -6.18 -10.85 3.83
C ALA A 20 -4.83 -11.51 4.16
N SER A 21 -3.74 -10.76 4.17
CA SER A 21 -2.42 -11.26 4.58
C SER A 21 -1.68 -10.20 5.36
N SER A 22 -1.23 -10.37 6.60
CA SER A 22 -0.63 -9.38 7.55
C SER A 22 0.48 -8.43 7.11
N CYS A 23 0.29 -7.12 7.35
CA CYS A 23 1.30 -6.07 7.26
C CYS A 23 2.04 -6.17 8.55
N ARG A 24 2.93 -7.16 8.59
CA ARG A 24 3.71 -7.42 9.79
C ARG A 24 5.11 -6.97 9.55
N ILE A 25 5.23 -5.65 9.60
CA ILE A 25 6.51 -5.00 9.62
C ILE A 25 7.11 -5.31 11.00
N VAL A 26 8.26 -5.98 10.97
CA VAL A 26 8.91 -6.79 12.02
C VAL A 26 8.37 -8.24 12.17
N TYR A 27 9.28 -9.20 11.87
CA TYR A 27 9.27 -10.67 12.05
C TYR A 27 8.83 -11.59 10.90
N THR A 28 8.40 -11.05 9.76
CA THR A 28 8.39 -11.79 8.48
C THR A 28 8.44 -10.77 7.34
N GLU A 29 9.46 -10.84 6.48
CA GLU A 29 9.67 -9.85 5.43
C GLU A 29 8.56 -9.93 4.37
N HIS A 30 7.73 -8.90 4.32
CA HIS A 30 6.90 -8.59 3.16
C HIS A 30 7.36 -7.24 2.62
N ASP A 31 7.45 -7.14 1.29
CA ASP A 31 7.85 -5.94 0.54
C ASP A 31 6.83 -4.80 0.69
N CYS A 32 6.63 -4.30 1.92
CA CYS A 32 5.64 -3.29 2.24
C CYS A 32 6.05 -2.33 3.37
N CYS A 33 5.43 -1.15 3.37
CA CYS A 33 5.57 -0.14 4.41
C CYS A 33 4.22 0.52 4.71
N TRP A 34 4.11 1.16 5.88
CA TRP A 34 2.92 1.93 6.26
C TRP A 34 2.95 3.35 5.74
N GLY A 35 1.78 3.72 5.25
CA GLY A 35 1.28 5.06 5.35
C GLY A 35 1.79 6.02 4.31
N GLY A 36 2.44 5.61 3.23
CA GLY A 36 2.77 6.52 2.12
C GLY A 36 3.16 7.93 2.60
N LYS A 37 2.32 8.93 2.28
CA LYS A 37 2.39 10.30 2.85
C LYS A 37 1.68 10.51 4.19
N ASN A 38 0.70 9.68 4.54
CA ASN A 38 -0.10 9.70 5.77
C ASN A 38 0.65 9.21 7.04
N GLY A 39 1.81 8.56 6.88
CA GLY A 39 2.69 8.10 7.96
C GLY A 39 1.97 7.44 9.13
N LEU A 40 2.10 8.04 10.30
CA LEU A 40 1.59 7.53 11.57
C LEU A 40 0.06 7.37 11.61
N ASP A 41 -0.69 8.21 10.90
CA ASP A 41 -2.15 8.15 10.86
C ASP A 41 -2.65 6.91 10.11
N ALA A 42 -1.91 6.45 9.10
CA ALA A 42 -2.22 5.19 8.42
C ALA A 42 -2.01 3.97 9.32
N CYS A 43 -0.94 3.95 10.13
CA CYS A 43 -0.74 2.90 11.12
C CYS A 43 -1.88 2.89 12.13
N ARG A 44 -2.30 4.06 12.63
CA ARG A 44 -3.42 4.18 13.58
C ARG A 44 -4.73 3.66 13.00
N ARG A 45 -5.04 3.98 11.73
CA ARG A 45 -6.24 3.46 11.05
C ARG A 45 -6.23 1.93 10.92
N GLN A 46 -5.08 1.33 10.64
CA GLN A 46 -4.97 -0.13 10.50
C GLN A 46 -4.94 -0.88 11.82
N ARG A 47 -4.25 -0.33 12.82
CA ARG A 47 -4.03 -0.99 14.12
C ARG A 47 -5.06 -0.58 15.17
N GLY A 48 -6.15 0.09 14.78
CA GLY A 48 -7.17 0.56 15.72
C GLY A 48 -6.62 1.49 16.80
N GLY A 49 -5.63 2.32 16.46
CA GLY A 49 -4.98 3.24 17.40
C GLY A 49 -3.96 2.58 18.35
N ALA A 50 -3.47 1.37 18.04
CA ALA A 50 -2.52 0.69 18.91
C ALA A 50 -1.25 1.53 19.21
N ASN A 51 -0.79 1.43 20.46
CA ASN A 51 0.41 2.15 20.94
C ASN A 51 1.68 1.84 20.14
N VAL A 52 1.74 0.65 19.51
CA VAL A 52 2.85 0.24 18.65
C VAL A 52 3.15 1.25 17.54
N CYS A 53 2.15 1.99 17.06
CA CYS A 53 2.34 3.02 16.03
C CYS A 53 3.19 4.22 16.51
N ASN A 54 3.34 4.42 17.82
CA ASN A 54 4.17 5.49 18.39
C ASN A 54 5.51 4.96 18.93
N ALA A 55 5.81 3.67 18.76
CA ALA A 55 7.06 3.11 19.24
C ALA A 55 8.21 3.51 18.29
N PRO A 56 9.32 4.06 18.79
CA PRO A 56 10.48 4.41 17.95
C PRO A 56 11.02 3.21 17.16
N SER A 57 10.90 2.01 17.72
CA SER A 57 11.26 0.77 17.05
C SER A 57 10.41 0.46 15.82
N MET A 58 9.35 1.22 15.53
CA MET A 58 8.50 1.05 14.34
C MET A 58 8.74 2.12 13.28
N GLU A 59 9.63 3.09 13.50
CA GLU A 59 9.85 4.18 12.55
C GLU A 59 10.32 3.68 11.17
N HIS A 60 11.15 2.64 11.14
CA HIS A 60 11.65 2.01 9.92
C HIS A 60 10.56 1.36 9.06
N ASN A 61 9.34 1.27 9.57
CA ASN A 61 8.22 0.64 8.90
C ASN A 61 7.34 1.64 8.13
N PHE A 62 7.57 2.95 8.30
CA PHE A 62 6.83 3.99 7.58
C PHE A 62 7.45 4.27 6.23
N CYS A 63 6.62 4.44 5.20
CA CYS A 63 7.06 4.66 3.82
C CYS A 63 7.88 5.94 3.60
N GLN A 64 7.88 6.87 4.55
CA GLN A 64 8.75 8.05 4.55
C GLN A 64 10.22 7.70 4.87
N ASN A 65 10.43 6.54 5.49
CA ASN A 65 11.72 6.02 5.94
C ASN A 65 12.17 4.79 5.15
N VAL A 66 11.43 4.42 4.09
CA VAL A 66 11.71 3.24 3.27
C VAL A 66 11.86 3.66 1.82
N GLU A 67 12.97 3.26 1.21
CA GLU A 67 13.25 3.45 -0.21
C GLU A 67 12.66 2.29 -1.02
N ARG A 68 12.29 2.58 -2.27
CA ARG A 68 11.86 1.53 -3.19
C ARG A 68 13.06 0.68 -3.58
N ASN A 69 12.85 -0.63 -3.63
CA ASN A 69 13.90 -1.60 -3.90
C ASN A 69 14.63 -1.28 -5.21
N GLY A 70 15.96 -1.16 -5.12
CA GLY A 70 16.83 -0.85 -6.25
C GLY A 70 16.80 0.62 -6.70
N THR A 71 16.31 1.54 -5.88
CA THR A 71 16.24 2.97 -6.19
C THR A 71 16.53 3.83 -4.95
N ASP A 72 16.86 5.11 -5.17
CA ASP A 72 16.99 6.12 -4.10
C ASP A 72 15.67 6.89 -3.86
N ILE A 73 14.54 6.36 -4.31
CA ILE A 73 13.23 7.03 -4.23
C ILE A 73 12.50 6.51 -3.01
N ARG A 74 12.04 7.42 -2.12
CA ARG A 74 11.19 7.01 -1.00
C ARG A 74 9.85 6.49 -1.48
N VAL A 75 9.34 5.44 -0.85
CA VAL A 75 8.02 4.89 -1.19
C VAL A 75 6.92 5.95 -1.00
N SER A 76 7.06 6.84 -0.02
CA SER A 76 6.13 7.97 0.21
C SER A 76 6.04 8.98 -0.94
N GLU A 77 7.01 9.01 -1.86
CA GLU A 77 6.97 9.89 -3.02
C GLU A 77 6.01 9.38 -4.10
N THR A 78 5.76 8.07 -4.13
CA THR A 78 5.00 7.40 -5.18
C THR A 78 3.70 6.77 -4.69
N CYS A 79 3.53 6.63 -3.38
CA CYS A 79 2.35 6.04 -2.75
C CYS A 79 1.73 6.97 -1.69
N ASP A 80 0.41 7.12 -1.73
CA ASP A 80 -0.41 7.86 -0.78
C ASP A 80 -1.40 6.97 -0.01
N ALA A 81 -1.35 5.66 -0.21
CA ALA A 81 -2.19 4.69 0.48
C ALA A 81 -1.72 4.41 1.91
N ASP A 82 -2.54 3.67 2.66
CA ASP A 82 -2.23 3.26 4.03
C ASP A 82 -1.15 2.18 4.09
N CYS A 83 -1.02 1.41 3.02
CA CYS A 83 0.02 0.40 2.83
C CYS A 83 0.53 0.49 1.41
N CYS A 84 1.84 0.39 1.27
CA CYS A 84 2.51 0.55 0.00
C CYS A 84 3.49 -0.59 -0.22
N SER A 85 3.65 -1.01 -1.47
CA SER A 85 4.69 -1.96 -1.85
C SER A 85 6.04 -1.25 -1.95
N THR A 86 7.08 -1.82 -1.33
CA THR A 86 8.46 -1.32 -1.45
C THR A 86 9.09 -1.64 -2.80
N VAL A 87 8.53 -2.59 -3.56
CA VAL A 87 9.01 -2.93 -4.91
C VAL A 87 8.42 -1.96 -5.94
N THR A 88 7.11 -1.81 -5.96
CA THR A 88 6.43 -1.03 -7.00
C THR A 88 6.24 0.44 -6.65
N GLY A 89 6.26 0.80 -5.35
CA GLY A 89 5.93 2.15 -4.91
C GLY A 89 4.44 2.49 -5.01
N HIS A 90 3.57 1.49 -5.16
CA HIS A 90 2.13 1.68 -5.28
C HIS A 90 1.38 1.22 -4.03
N GLY A 91 0.17 1.76 -3.88
CA GLY A 91 -0.75 1.34 -2.84
C GLY A 91 -1.15 -0.12 -3.00
N ILE A 92 -1.19 -0.83 -1.89
CA ILE A 92 -1.62 -2.23 -1.81
C ILE A 92 -2.70 -2.37 -0.74
N SER A 93 -3.46 -3.46 -0.81
CA SER A 93 -4.34 -3.87 0.28
C SER A 93 -3.51 -3.94 1.56
N CYS A 94 -4.02 -3.31 2.63
CA CYS A 94 -3.27 -3.28 3.86
C CYS A 94 -3.14 -4.67 4.43
N PRO A 95 -1.90 -5.15 4.57
CA PRO A 95 -1.79 -6.54 4.89
C PRO A 95 -2.36 -6.82 6.33
N SER A 96 -3.16 -7.89 6.56
CA SER A 96 -3.96 -8.24 7.79
C SER A 96 -3.27 -8.92 8.99
#